data_AF-A0A4Z1I0U4-F1
#
_entry.id   AF-A0A4Z1I0U4-F1
#
_cell.length_a   1.000
_cell.length_b   1.000
_cell.length_c   1.000
_cell.angle_alpha   90.00
_cell.angle_beta   90.00
_cell.angle_gamma   90.00
#
_symmetry.space_group_name_H-M   'P 1'
#
loop_
_entity.id
_entity.type
_entity.pdbx_description
1 polymer ?
#
loop_
_entity_poly.entity_id
_entity_poly.type
_entity_poly.pdbx_seq_one_letter_code
_entity_poly.pdbx_strand_id
1 'polypeptide(L)'
;MTDLSRAELDDIFSTTQKVQRMLASQYFPGQNLTEGSFNIAIQDGPESGQTVPHFYCHVIPRTKESASIGDGIYDKLQGEVGNVGAGLWDRDAQLGERPAQKGKFPKVDEGDRLPRSKEVMNQEAALFREQMQKLGYSEVERLDQ
;
A
#
# COMPACT_ATOMS: atom_id res chain seq x y z
N MET A 1 9.31 3.50 -13.12
CA MET A 1 10.43 3.72 -12.18
C MET A 1 11.56 4.52 -12.79
N THR A 2 11.82 4.33 -14.08
CA THR A 2 12.92 4.98 -14.82
C THR A 2 12.86 6.51 -14.85
N ASP A 3 11.70 7.08 -14.53
CA ASP A 3 11.48 8.53 -14.51
C ASP A 3 11.83 9.20 -13.17
N LEU A 4 12.10 8.41 -12.13
CA LEU A 4 12.49 8.93 -10.81
C LEU A 4 13.98 9.28 -10.77
N SER A 5 14.31 10.42 -10.18
CA SER A 5 15.67 10.80 -9.83
C SER A 5 16.23 9.94 -8.69
N ARG A 6 17.55 10.00 -8.47
CA ARG A 6 18.19 9.30 -7.35
C ARG A 6 17.65 9.75 -6.00
N ALA A 7 17.41 11.05 -5.84
CA ALA A 7 16.86 11.59 -4.60
C ALA A 7 15.45 11.07 -4.32
N GLU A 8 14.59 10.99 -5.36
CA GLU A 8 13.24 10.43 -5.23
C GLU A 8 13.26 8.93 -4.94
N LEU A 9 14.19 8.18 -5.54
CA LEU A 9 14.38 6.76 -5.23
C LEU A 9 14.84 6.55 -3.78
N ASP A 10 15.81 7.33 -3.32
CA ASP A 10 16.32 7.24 -1.94
C ASP A 10 15.22 7.61 -0.94
N ASP A 11 14.48 8.68 -1.20
CA ASP A 11 13.38 9.13 -0.32
C ASP A 11 12.24 8.11 -0.27
N ILE A 12 11.78 7.57 -1.39
CA ILE A 12 10.61 6.68 -1.40
C ILE A 12 10.90 5.34 -0.71
N PHE A 13 12.11 4.80 -0.86
CA PHE A 13 12.51 3.58 -0.14
C PHE A 13 12.83 3.84 1.33
N SER A 14 13.40 4.99 1.67
CA SER A 14 13.58 5.41 3.07
C SER A 14 12.22 5.57 3.76
N THR A 15 11.26 6.20 3.08
CA THR A 15 9.88 6.35 3.56
C THR A 15 9.18 5.00 3.68
N THR A 16 9.40 4.07 2.74
CA THR A 16 8.89 2.69 2.85
C THR A 16 9.39 2.00 4.12
N GLN A 17 10.67 2.14 4.48
CA GLN A 17 11.20 1.60 5.74
C GLN A 17 10.55 2.24 6.98
N LYS A 18 10.34 3.56 6.98
CA LYS A 18 9.62 4.26 8.06
C LYS A 18 8.19 3.71 8.20
N VAL A 19 7.47 3.54 7.09
CA VAL A 19 6.12 2.96 7.04
C VAL A 19 6.11 1.52 7.55
N GLN A 20 7.07 0.68 7.17
CA GLN A 20 7.16 -0.69 7.68
C GLN A 20 7.30 -0.74 9.19
N ARG A 21 8.16 0.11 9.78
CA ARG A 21 8.33 0.17 11.25
C ARG A 21 7.04 0.58 11.95
N MET A 22 6.32 1.56 11.41
CA MET A 22 5.03 2.01 11.92
C MET A 22 3.96 0.90 11.81
N LEU A 23 3.86 0.25 10.66
CA LEU A 23 2.92 -0.85 10.47
C LEU A 23 3.25 -2.03 11.39
N ALA A 24 4.52 -2.32 11.62
CA ALA A 24 4.94 -3.36 12.56
C ALA A 24 4.54 -3.00 14.00
N SER A 25 4.74 -1.74 14.43
CA SER A 25 4.33 -1.32 15.78
C SER A 25 2.82 -1.37 15.98
N GLN A 26 2.03 -1.25 14.90
CA GLN A 26 0.58 -1.28 14.96
C GLN A 26 -0.02 -2.69 14.80
N TYR A 27 0.55 -3.52 13.93
CA TYR A 27 -0.08 -4.77 13.49
C TYR A 27 0.68 -6.04 13.88
N PHE A 28 1.96 -5.98 14.25
CA PHE A 28 2.70 -7.19 14.62
C PHE A 28 2.50 -7.55 16.10
N PRO A 29 2.51 -8.86 16.43
CA PRO A 29 2.49 -9.31 17.81
C PRO A 29 3.61 -8.65 18.63
N GLY A 30 3.26 -8.14 19.81
CA GLY A 30 4.21 -7.47 20.69
C GLY A 30 4.82 -6.18 20.10
N GLN A 31 4.28 -5.64 19.02
CA GLN A 31 4.77 -4.43 18.34
C GLN A 31 6.24 -4.55 17.89
N ASN A 32 6.67 -5.79 17.59
CA ASN A 32 8.05 -6.10 17.27
C ASN A 32 8.20 -6.41 15.78
N LEU A 33 9.13 -5.70 15.12
CA LEU A 33 9.45 -5.83 13.69
C LEU A 33 9.81 -7.27 13.27
N THR A 34 10.32 -8.10 14.18
CA THR A 34 10.72 -9.49 13.88
C THR A 34 9.58 -10.51 14.05
N GLU A 35 8.43 -10.11 14.59
CA GLU A 35 7.27 -11.01 14.82
C GLU A 35 6.30 -11.07 13.64
N GLY A 36 6.68 -10.50 12.50
CA GLY A 36 5.93 -10.52 11.26
C GLY A 36 6.83 -10.34 10.05
N SER A 37 6.22 -10.14 8.88
CA SER A 37 6.91 -9.95 7.62
C SER A 37 6.13 -8.96 6.75
N PHE A 38 6.72 -8.50 5.65
CA PHE A 38 6.05 -7.59 4.73
C PHE A 38 6.10 -8.12 3.31
N ASN A 39 5.00 -7.96 2.57
CA ASN A 39 5.04 -7.95 1.11
C ASN A 39 5.20 -6.51 0.65
N ILE A 40 6.29 -6.23 -0.06
CA ILE A 40 6.50 -4.98 -0.77
C ILE A 40 6.43 -5.27 -2.27
N ALA A 41 5.56 -4.57 -2.99
CA ALA A 41 5.36 -4.77 -4.42
C ALA A 41 5.33 -3.44 -5.17
N ILE A 42 5.98 -3.40 -6.33
CA ILE A 42 5.96 -2.30 -7.28
C ILE A 42 5.45 -2.85 -8.61
N GLN A 43 4.44 -2.19 -9.17
CA GLN A 43 3.89 -2.51 -10.49
C GLN A 43 4.28 -1.39 -11.43
N ASP A 44 5.42 -1.54 -12.12
CA ASP A 44 5.93 -0.56 -13.07
C ASP A 44 5.41 -0.83 -14.49
N GLY A 45 4.36 -0.11 -14.89
CA GLY A 45 3.73 -0.20 -16.20
C GLY A 45 2.47 -1.08 -16.25
N PRO A 46 1.59 -0.90 -17.26
CA PRO A 46 0.29 -1.56 -17.34
C PRO A 46 0.35 -3.10 -17.34
N GLU A 47 1.37 -3.68 -17.99
CA GLU A 47 1.56 -5.12 -18.13
C GLU A 47 1.94 -5.79 -16.80
N SER A 48 2.52 -5.03 -15.87
CA SER A 48 2.81 -5.49 -14.50
C SER A 48 1.58 -5.41 -13.58
N GLY A 49 0.46 -4.89 -14.08
CA GLY A 49 -0.78 -4.70 -13.34
C GLY A 49 -0.98 -3.29 -12.76
N GLN A 50 -0.16 -2.31 -13.17
CA GLN A 50 -0.32 -0.91 -12.74
C GLN A 50 -1.66 -0.33 -13.20
N THR A 51 -2.36 0.36 -12.29
CA THR A 51 -3.71 0.89 -12.54
C THR A 51 -3.76 2.42 -12.52
N VAL A 52 -2.84 3.06 -11.83
CA VAL A 52 -2.63 4.51 -11.83
C VAL A 52 -1.30 4.81 -12.52
N PRO A 53 -1.24 5.71 -13.51
CA PRO A 53 0.02 6.14 -14.14
C PRO A 53 0.80 7.09 -13.22
N HIS A 54 1.13 6.61 -12.03
CA HIS A 54 1.93 7.27 -11.01
C HIS A 54 2.76 6.21 -10.30
N PHE A 55 3.97 6.54 -9.87
CA PHE A 55 4.76 5.61 -9.09
C PHE A 55 4.09 5.39 -7.72
N TYR A 56 3.82 4.14 -7.37
CA TYR A 56 3.40 3.74 -6.03
C TYR A 56 3.97 2.38 -5.71
N CYS A 57 4.13 2.10 -4.41
CA CYS A 57 4.43 0.77 -3.93
C CYS A 57 3.36 0.32 -2.93
N HIS A 58 3.13 -0.97 -2.87
CA HIS A 58 2.32 -1.58 -1.83
C HIS A 58 3.21 -1.98 -0.67
N VAL A 59 2.79 -1.68 0.56
CA VAL A 59 3.44 -2.13 1.80
C VAL A 59 2.41 -2.87 2.62
N ILE A 60 2.49 -4.20 2.66
CA ILE A 60 1.46 -5.03 3.31
C ILE A 60 2.07 -5.84 4.46
N PRO A 61 1.66 -5.59 5.71
CA PRO A 61 2.09 -6.37 6.86
C PRO A 61 1.51 -7.79 6.81
N ARG A 62 2.32 -8.77 7.20
CA ARG A 62 1.99 -10.20 7.28
C ARG A 62 2.31 -10.69 8.69
N THR A 63 1.31 -11.24 9.37
CA THR A 63 1.47 -11.96 10.64
C THR A 63 1.31 -13.46 10.42
N LYS A 64 1.65 -14.29 11.42
CA LYS A 64 1.44 -15.74 11.39
C LYS A 64 -0.03 -16.09 11.14
N GLU A 65 -0.96 -15.31 11.68
CA GLU A 65 -2.40 -15.47 11.46
C GLU A 65 -2.77 -15.13 10.00
N SER A 66 -2.12 -14.13 9.39
CA SER A 66 -2.30 -13.78 7.98
C SER A 66 -1.74 -14.82 6.99
N ALA A 67 -0.92 -15.78 7.46
CA ALA A 67 -0.40 -16.86 6.63
C ALA A 67 -1.52 -17.86 6.24
N SER A 68 -2.58 -17.97 7.06
CA SER A 68 -3.76 -18.78 6.74
C SER A 68 -4.52 -18.29 5.50
N ILE A 69 -4.31 -17.03 5.10
CA ILE A 69 -4.90 -16.41 3.90
C ILE A 69 -4.15 -16.84 2.61
N GLY A 70 -3.01 -17.53 2.73
CA GLY A 70 -2.24 -18.06 1.60
C GLY A 70 -1.60 -16.99 0.69
N ASP A 71 -1.07 -17.44 -0.46
CA ASP A 71 -0.46 -16.59 -1.51
C ASP A 71 -1.47 -15.77 -2.33
N GLY A 72 -2.79 -15.88 -2.05
CA GLY A 72 -3.84 -15.10 -2.72
C GLY A 72 -3.80 -13.58 -2.45
N ILE A 73 -2.74 -13.08 -1.80
CA ILE A 73 -2.49 -11.64 -1.66
C ILE A 73 -2.03 -11.00 -2.95
N TYR A 74 -1.34 -11.75 -3.82
CA TYR A 74 -0.96 -11.29 -5.16
C TYR A 74 -2.19 -11.08 -6.03
N ASP A 75 -3.20 -11.94 -5.89
CA ASP A 75 -4.51 -11.73 -6.53
C ASP A 75 -5.19 -10.47 -6.01
N LYS A 76 -5.19 -10.26 -4.68
CA LYS A 76 -5.78 -9.06 -4.06
C LYS A 76 -5.09 -7.76 -4.48
N LEU A 77 -3.77 -7.80 -4.66
CA LEU A 77 -2.97 -6.67 -5.14
C LEU A 77 -3.32 -6.27 -6.57
N GLN A 78 -3.69 -7.24 -7.41
CA GLN A 78 -4.15 -6.96 -8.76
C GLN A 78 -5.67 -6.76 -8.84
N GLY A 79 -6.46 -7.32 -7.92
CA GLY A 79 -7.91 -7.20 -7.86
C GLY A 79 -8.39 -5.82 -7.41
N GLU A 80 -9.71 -5.67 -7.28
CA GLU A 80 -10.35 -4.37 -7.00
C GLU A 80 -9.87 -3.71 -5.70
N VAL A 81 -9.51 -4.51 -4.70
CA VAL A 81 -8.97 -4.04 -3.42
C VAL A 81 -7.61 -3.35 -3.57
N GLY A 82 -6.73 -3.89 -4.42
CA GLY A 82 -5.41 -3.33 -4.72
C GLY A 82 -5.44 -2.29 -5.84
N ASN A 83 -6.56 -2.15 -6.54
CA ASN A 83 -6.73 -1.23 -7.65
C ASN A 83 -6.95 0.21 -7.15
N VAL A 84 -5.87 0.85 -6.72
CA VAL A 84 -5.86 2.25 -6.29
C VAL A 84 -6.44 3.16 -7.37
N GLY A 85 -6.23 2.82 -8.65
CA GLY A 85 -6.79 3.56 -9.77
C GLY A 85 -8.30 3.58 -9.79
N ALA A 86 -8.94 2.45 -9.50
CA ALA A 86 -10.38 2.35 -9.33
C ALA A 86 -10.90 3.37 -8.32
N GLY A 87 -10.36 3.32 -7.11
CA GLY A 87 -10.83 4.16 -6.01
C GLY A 87 -10.61 5.66 -6.27
N LEU A 88 -9.58 6.01 -7.05
CA LEU A 88 -9.37 7.39 -7.49
C LEU A 88 -10.34 7.79 -8.62
N TRP A 89 -10.55 6.92 -9.61
CA TRP A 89 -11.50 7.14 -10.72
C TRP A 89 -12.95 7.25 -10.25
N ASP A 90 -13.38 6.37 -9.33
CA ASP A 90 -14.75 6.40 -8.78
C ASP A 90 -15.03 7.70 -8.01
N ARG A 91 -13.97 8.34 -7.52
CA ARG A 91 -14.04 9.64 -6.84
C ARG A 91 -14.12 10.82 -7.82
N ASP A 92 -13.66 10.64 -9.04
CA ASP A 92 -13.64 11.63 -10.12
C ASP A 92 -14.54 11.16 -11.28
N ALA A 93 -15.86 11.33 -11.10
CA ALA A 93 -16.90 10.91 -12.05
C ALA A 93 -16.82 11.55 -13.46
N GLN A 94 -15.82 12.38 -13.74
CA GLN A 94 -15.64 13.10 -15.00
C GLN A 94 -14.64 12.44 -15.98
N LEU A 95 -13.95 11.37 -15.60
CA LEU A 95 -12.81 10.83 -16.36
C LEU A 95 -13.14 9.75 -17.41
N GLY A 96 -14.41 9.49 -17.73
CA GLY A 96 -14.80 8.52 -18.76
C GLY A 96 -14.62 7.05 -18.35
N GLU A 97 -14.43 6.14 -19.33
CA GLU A 97 -14.29 4.70 -19.06
C GLU A 97 -12.95 4.36 -18.38
N ARG A 98 -13.03 3.51 -17.34
CA ARG A 98 -11.88 3.09 -16.54
C ARG A 98 -10.87 2.30 -17.38
N PRO A 99 -9.55 2.56 -17.27
CA PRO A 99 -8.52 1.78 -17.95
C PRO A 99 -8.57 0.29 -17.56
N ALA A 100 -8.48 -0.60 -18.56
CA ALA A 100 -8.49 -2.03 -18.35
C ALA A 100 -7.10 -2.55 -17.92
N GLN A 101 -7.05 -3.22 -16.77
CA GLN A 101 -5.86 -3.92 -16.30
C GLN A 101 -5.66 -5.22 -17.12
N LYS A 102 -4.45 -5.42 -17.67
CA LYS A 102 -4.18 -6.49 -18.64
C LYS A 102 -3.46 -7.74 -18.08
N GLY A 103 -2.93 -7.71 -16.86
CA GLY A 103 -2.25 -8.86 -16.21
C GLY A 103 -3.06 -9.49 -15.07
N LYS A 104 -2.96 -10.83 -14.87
CA LYS A 104 -3.63 -11.59 -13.79
C LYS A 104 -2.78 -12.75 -13.25
N PHE A 105 -2.79 -12.95 -11.92
CA PHE A 105 -2.39 -14.19 -11.22
C PHE A 105 -3.63 -15.12 -10.96
N PRO A 106 -3.43 -16.41 -10.62
CA PRO A 106 -4.53 -17.40 -10.47
C PRO A 106 -5.42 -17.16 -9.24
N LYS A 107 -6.73 -17.08 -9.45
CA LYS A 107 -7.76 -16.64 -8.47
C LYS A 107 -7.88 -17.47 -7.18
N VAL A 108 -8.13 -16.78 -6.06
CA VAL A 108 -8.81 -17.27 -4.84
C VAL A 108 -10.09 -16.45 -4.59
N ASP A 109 -11.11 -17.10 -4.04
CA ASP A 109 -12.50 -16.63 -3.87
C ASP A 109 -12.65 -15.21 -3.26
N GLU A 110 -13.39 -14.34 -3.95
CA GLU A 110 -13.45 -12.87 -3.78
C GLU A 110 -14.79 -12.36 -3.19
N GLY A 111 -15.72 -13.25 -2.81
CA GLY A 111 -17.15 -12.93 -2.68
C GLY A 111 -17.59 -11.83 -1.69
N ASP A 112 -16.84 -11.56 -0.61
CA ASP A 112 -17.39 -10.82 0.55
C ASP A 112 -16.69 -9.49 0.90
N ARG A 113 -15.81 -8.95 0.03
CA ARG A 113 -15.04 -7.73 0.36
C ARG A 113 -15.66 -6.47 -0.24
N LEU A 114 -16.27 -5.65 0.60
CA LEU A 114 -16.82 -4.34 0.24
C LEU A 114 -15.76 -3.22 0.31
N PRO A 115 -15.87 -2.17 -0.53
CA PRO A 115 -15.08 -0.96 -0.39
C PRO A 115 -15.18 -0.38 1.03
N ARG A 116 -14.05 0.08 1.58
CA ARG A 116 -14.05 0.77 2.89
C ARG A 116 -14.63 2.17 2.73
N SER A 117 -15.36 2.66 3.74
CA SER A 117 -15.89 4.02 3.71
C SER A 117 -14.78 5.06 3.88
N LYS A 118 -15.02 6.28 3.38
CA LYS A 118 -14.09 7.40 3.49
C LYS A 118 -13.77 7.73 4.95
N GLU A 119 -14.75 7.61 5.83
CA GLU A 119 -14.63 7.84 7.27
C GLU A 119 -13.64 6.87 7.89
N VAL A 120 -13.75 5.58 7.57
CA VAL A 120 -12.83 4.53 8.05
C VAL A 120 -11.41 4.80 7.55
N MET A 121 -11.25 5.16 6.27
CA MET A 121 -9.94 5.49 5.71
C MET A 121 -9.29 6.70 6.39
N ASN A 122 -10.08 7.75 6.67
CA ASN A 122 -9.58 8.95 7.35
C ASN A 122 -9.17 8.66 8.81
N GLN A 123 -9.94 7.82 9.51
CA GLN A 123 -9.61 7.39 10.87
C GLN A 123 -8.30 6.58 10.90
N GLU A 124 -8.14 5.64 9.95
CA GLU A 124 -6.91 4.86 9.81
C GLU A 124 -5.71 5.75 9.49
N ALA A 125 -5.85 6.73 8.58
CA ALA A 125 -4.80 7.69 8.28
C ALA A 125 -4.42 8.56 9.49
N ALA A 126 -5.39 8.99 10.29
CA ALA A 126 -5.14 9.75 11.52
C ALA A 126 -4.38 8.91 12.56
N LEU A 127 -4.76 7.65 12.73
CA LEU A 127 -4.05 6.69 13.58
C LEU A 127 -2.59 6.52 13.13
N PHE A 128 -2.35 6.31 11.82
CA PHE A 128 -0.99 6.15 11.30
C PHE A 128 -0.13 7.39 11.51
N ARG A 129 -0.70 8.58 11.37
CA ARG A 129 0.00 9.83 11.69
C ARG A 129 0.47 9.85 13.15
N GLU A 130 -0.39 9.47 14.09
CA GLU A 130 -0.02 9.40 15.51
C GLU A 130 1.09 8.36 15.77
N GLN A 131 1.00 7.19 15.14
CA GLN A 131 2.01 6.14 15.30
C GLN A 131 3.37 6.54 14.71
N MET A 132 3.38 7.21 13.55
CA MET A 132 4.61 7.78 12.98
C MET A 132 5.29 8.76 13.96
N GLN A 133 4.50 9.64 14.61
CA GLN A 133 5.02 10.60 15.59
C GLN A 133 5.62 9.91 16.82
N LYS A 134 5.00 8.83 17.31
CA LYS A 134 5.55 8.03 18.44
C LYS A 134 6.90 7.41 18.12
N LEU A 135 7.16 7.10 16.84
CA LEU A 135 8.46 6.61 16.36
C LEU A 135 9.46 7.73 16.06
N GLY A 136 9.10 8.99 16.31
CA GLY A 136 9.95 10.15 16.06
C GLY A 136 9.95 10.63 14.61
N TYR A 137 9.04 10.12 13.76
CA TYR A 137 8.89 10.59 12.38
C TYR A 137 7.91 11.76 12.31
N SER A 138 8.30 12.84 11.64
CA SER A 138 7.45 13.99 11.36
C SER A 138 7.10 14.06 9.87
N GLU A 139 5.96 14.67 9.55
CA GLU A 139 5.54 14.95 8.16
C GLU A 139 6.47 15.94 7.44
N VAL A 140 7.25 16.71 8.19
CA VAL A 140 8.27 17.62 7.69
C VAL A 140 9.61 17.07 8.13
N GLU A 141 10.47 16.68 7.19
CA GLU A 141 11.87 16.46 7.52
C GLU A 141 12.45 17.80 7.96
N ARG A 142 12.90 17.89 9.21
CA ARG A 142 13.80 18.97 9.60
C ARG A 142 15.06 18.73 8.79
N LEU A 143 15.26 19.52 7.74
CA LEU A 143 16.57 19.70 7.14
C LEU A 143 17.45 20.23 8.27
N ASP A 144 18.18 19.34 8.93
CA ASP A 144 19.24 19.74 9.84
C ASP A 144 20.21 20.60 9.02
N GLN A 145 20.42 21.83 9.49
CA GLN A 145 21.26 22.85 8.89
C GLN A 145 22.74 22.47 8.89
#